data_AF-A0A7X7FB54-F1
#
_entry.id   AF-A0A7X7FB54-F1
#
_cell.length_a   1.000
_cell.length_b   1.000
_cell.length_c   1.000
_cell.angle_alpha   90.00
_cell.angle_beta   90.00
_cell.angle_gamma   90.00
#
_symmetry.space_group_name_H-M   'P 1'
#
loop_
_entity.id
_entity.type
_entity.pdbx_description
1 polymer ?
#
loop_
_entity_poly.entity_id
_entity_poly.type
_entity_poly.pdbx_seq_one_letter_code
_entity_poly.pdbx_strand_id
1 'polypeptide(L)'
;MKSIVMYAALAAAAFASAALAQDDEQPSAARLALARACDARFAANTNRYAGDPARFVARGVLADKAARTVTLDAFTTGVGPGDVAEFFLITENSGHGYESLLTAFAKADDVCKAIEFIGVPRGRGVDYDRYVFWPKGERVIATARIGDAPPVPLASLMKDRQTGAPVELTGFIYTGDRRDAAGAFIGDSSGPGSIASCYNEPITALDIPRLALQSEVYENFVVGPAFPTNADLRVEIVLAPEPRPADSPQRVLDVALAFTTNGVAVDGAAPAPLAEALATLQASTQAARDVYAAATWAAELPVAQIRDACRVLKMLDADGGVRLEPPVPGDPYYKAFVPNESWRNRAQRPTQPCELRFDAQGKATLVVIEEIWKDGEIDPELKVSEVAGIAAEALPTLLAEKKPDLAVLLVFAPGAMRYGDLKPYLSAVLATHPNLYVFVE
;
A
#
# COMPACT_ATOMS: atom_id res chain seq x y z
N MET A 1 -29.08 12.26 -24.76
CA MET A 1 -29.17 11.00 -23.97
C MET A 1 -27.77 10.75 -23.43
N LYS A 2 -27.44 11.08 -22.18
CA LYS A 2 -27.74 10.29 -20.96
C LYS A 2 -27.52 8.79 -21.19
N SER A 3 -26.26 8.39 -21.11
CA SER A 3 -25.70 7.09 -20.73
C SER A 3 -24.35 6.93 -21.43
N ILE A 4 -23.37 6.35 -20.74
CA ILE A 4 -21.99 6.09 -21.19
C ILE A 4 -21.01 7.25 -20.89
N VAL A 5 -20.88 7.56 -19.59
CA VAL A 5 -19.62 8.01 -18.98
C VAL A 5 -19.38 7.04 -17.83
N MET A 6 -18.81 5.87 -18.14
CA MET A 6 -18.49 4.84 -17.17
C MET A 6 -17.21 4.18 -17.69
N TYR A 7 -16.16 4.17 -16.86
CA TYR A 7 -14.84 3.53 -17.07
C TYR A 7 -13.58 4.39 -17.33
N ALA A 8 -13.62 5.72 -17.25
CA ALA A 8 -12.39 6.54 -17.27
C ALA A 8 -12.24 7.53 -16.09
N ALA A 9 -12.91 7.28 -14.96
CA ALA A 9 -12.87 8.15 -13.78
C ALA A 9 -12.65 7.40 -12.43
N LEU A 10 -11.98 6.24 -12.44
CA LEU A 10 -11.57 5.53 -11.22
C LEU A 10 -10.04 5.54 -11.09
N ALA A 11 -9.47 6.72 -10.84
CA ALA A 11 -8.11 6.91 -10.30
C ALA A 11 -7.78 8.40 -10.02
N ALA A 12 -8.54 9.35 -10.58
CA ALA A 12 -8.24 10.79 -10.48
C ALA A 12 -9.33 11.62 -9.77
N ALA A 13 -10.15 11.00 -8.92
CA ALA A 13 -11.15 11.68 -8.10
C ALA A 13 -11.09 11.22 -6.63
N ALA A 14 -9.96 11.46 -5.97
CA ALA A 14 -9.84 11.41 -4.51
C ALA A 14 -9.15 12.67 -3.92
N PHE A 15 -9.00 13.73 -4.72
CA PHE A 15 -8.56 15.06 -4.25
C PHE A 15 -9.60 16.15 -4.55
N ALA A 16 -10.89 15.79 -4.51
CA ALA A 16 -11.96 16.76 -4.42
C ALA A 16 -12.33 16.92 -2.94
N SER A 17 -11.69 17.90 -2.30
CA SER A 17 -12.10 18.61 -1.09
C SER A 17 -13.36 18.08 -0.42
N ALA A 18 -13.22 17.05 0.42
CA ALA A 18 -14.11 16.87 1.55
C ALA A 18 -13.76 17.92 2.61
N ALA A 19 -13.99 19.19 2.27
CA ALA A 19 -14.50 20.15 3.24
C ALA A 19 -15.98 19.79 3.47
N LEU A 20 -16.23 18.55 3.89
CA LEU A 20 -17.50 18.16 4.46
C LEU A 20 -17.47 18.69 5.87
N ALA A 21 -18.47 19.53 6.15
CA ALA A 21 -18.71 20.21 7.40
C ALA A 21 -18.21 19.37 8.59
N GLN A 22 -17.30 19.94 9.38
CA GLN A 22 -17.24 19.61 10.78
C GLN A 22 -18.65 19.89 11.30
N ASP A 23 -19.47 18.86 11.47
CA ASP A 23 -20.58 18.97 12.41
C ASP A 23 -19.89 19.28 13.74
N ASP A 24 -19.95 20.55 14.12
CA ASP A 24 -19.48 21.13 15.39
C ASP A 24 -20.39 20.59 16.52
N GLU A 25 -20.55 19.28 16.58
CA GLU A 25 -21.26 18.61 17.65
C GLU A 25 -20.40 18.78 18.89
N GLN A 26 -20.84 19.65 19.80
CA GLN A 26 -20.09 19.91 21.02
C GLN A 26 -19.78 18.59 21.74
N PRO A 27 -18.52 18.39 22.18
CA PRO A 27 -18.15 17.18 22.90
C PRO A 27 -19.11 16.89 24.06
N SER A 28 -19.57 15.65 24.17
CA SER A 28 -20.45 15.25 25.26
C SER A 28 -19.79 15.48 26.63
N ALA A 29 -20.60 15.60 27.69
CA ALA A 29 -20.08 15.73 29.05
C ALA A 29 -19.16 14.54 29.44
N ALA A 30 -19.45 13.34 28.92
CA ALA A 30 -18.63 12.15 29.09
C ALA A 30 -17.27 12.30 28.39
N ARG A 31 -17.26 12.72 27.11
CA ARG A 31 -16.02 12.99 26.35
C ARG A 31 -15.15 14.04 27.03
N LEU A 32 -15.75 15.13 27.50
CA LEU A 32 -15.03 16.17 28.25
C LEU A 32 -14.44 15.64 29.57
N ALA A 33 -15.14 14.73 30.26
CA ALA A 33 -14.61 14.10 31.47
C ALA A 33 -13.43 13.17 31.16
N LEU A 34 -13.50 12.39 30.07
CA LEU A 34 -12.40 11.55 29.61
C LEU A 34 -11.17 12.37 29.21
N ALA A 35 -11.36 13.47 28.48
CA ALA A 35 -10.29 14.38 28.09
C ALA A 35 -9.59 14.97 29.33
N ARG A 36 -10.35 15.48 30.31
CA ARG A 36 -9.78 15.97 31.58
C ARG A 36 -9.01 14.89 32.34
N ALA A 37 -9.51 13.65 32.34
CA ALA A 37 -8.83 12.54 32.97
C ALA A 37 -7.53 12.16 32.23
N CYS A 38 -7.52 12.25 30.90
CA CYS A 38 -6.32 12.09 30.07
C CYS A 38 -5.27 13.16 30.40
N ASP A 39 -5.68 14.43 30.46
CA ASP A 39 -4.78 15.55 30.80
C ASP A 39 -4.19 15.41 32.21
N ALA A 40 -5.02 14.98 33.18
CA ALA A 40 -4.56 14.71 34.54
C ALA A 40 -3.54 13.55 34.59
N ARG A 41 -3.77 12.46 33.84
CA ARG A 41 -2.81 11.35 33.72
C ARG A 41 -1.52 11.80 33.04
N PHE A 42 -1.61 12.59 31.98
CA PHE A 42 -0.44 13.14 31.29
C PHE A 42 0.41 14.00 32.22
N ALA A 43 -0.20 14.93 32.97
CA ALA A 43 0.51 15.75 33.95
C ALA A 43 1.15 14.91 35.06
N ALA A 44 0.42 13.91 35.59
CA ALA A 44 0.93 13.01 36.62
C ALA A 44 2.12 12.17 36.12
N ASN A 45 2.03 11.59 34.93
CA ASN A 45 3.10 10.79 34.32
C ASN A 45 4.33 11.64 33.99
N THR A 46 4.12 12.87 33.48
CA THR A 46 5.22 13.81 33.18
C THR A 46 6.01 14.14 34.45
N ASN A 47 5.32 14.39 35.57
CA ASN A 47 5.98 14.65 36.85
C ASN A 47 6.65 13.40 37.43
N ARG A 48 5.97 12.25 37.37
CA ARG A 48 6.46 10.97 37.93
C ARG A 48 7.70 10.44 37.22
N TYR A 49 7.75 10.57 35.90
CA TYR A 49 8.80 9.99 35.05
C TYR A 49 9.73 11.07 34.46
N ALA A 50 9.76 12.26 35.05
CA ALA A 50 10.64 13.33 34.62
C ALA A 50 12.10 12.86 34.62
N GLY A 51 12.73 12.88 33.44
CA GLY A 51 14.13 12.47 33.26
C GLY A 51 14.36 10.96 33.27
N ASP A 52 13.33 10.11 33.32
CA ASP A 52 13.46 8.65 33.22
C ASP A 52 13.65 8.23 31.75
N PRO A 53 14.85 7.75 31.34
CA PRO A 53 15.10 7.36 29.96
C PRO A 53 14.41 6.04 29.55
N ALA A 54 13.80 5.31 30.50
CA ALA A 54 13.02 4.10 30.24
C ALA A 54 11.52 4.38 30.05
N ARG A 55 11.12 5.66 30.09
CA ARG A 55 9.72 6.10 29.91
C ARG A 55 9.64 7.15 28.82
N PHE A 56 8.67 6.98 27.93
CA PHE A 56 8.24 8.03 27.01
C PHE A 56 6.82 8.44 27.38
N VAL A 57 6.60 9.74 27.54
CA VAL A 57 5.34 10.31 27.99
C VAL A 57 4.90 11.39 27.01
N ALA A 58 3.72 11.23 26.43
CA ALA A 58 3.02 12.25 25.65
C ALA A 58 1.53 12.25 26.01
N ARG A 59 0.75 13.23 25.55
CA ARG A 59 -0.68 13.28 25.88
C ARG A 59 -1.38 12.05 25.32
N GLY A 60 -2.06 11.30 26.19
CA GLY A 60 -2.71 10.03 25.82
C GLY A 60 -1.77 8.87 25.51
N VAL A 61 -0.46 9.01 25.77
CA VAL A 61 0.55 7.96 25.49
C VAL A 61 1.50 7.77 26.67
N LEU A 62 1.70 6.52 27.08
CA LEU A 62 2.76 6.12 27.99
C LEU A 62 3.48 4.90 27.42
N ALA A 63 4.78 4.99 27.20
CA ALA A 63 5.58 3.86 26.77
C ALA A 63 6.62 3.45 27.81
N ASP A 64 6.78 2.14 27.96
CA ASP A 64 7.69 1.47 28.87
C ASP A 64 8.69 0.66 28.05
N LYS A 65 9.96 1.08 28.08
CA LYS A 65 11.03 0.41 27.32
C LYS A 65 11.37 -0.98 27.87
N ALA A 66 11.26 -1.18 29.18
CA ALA A 66 11.59 -2.46 29.82
C ALA A 66 10.50 -3.50 29.59
N ALA A 67 9.23 -3.09 29.71
CA ALA A 67 8.09 -3.95 29.39
C ALA A 67 7.87 -4.09 27.88
N ARG A 68 8.45 -3.20 27.07
CA ARG A 68 8.24 -3.06 25.62
C ARG A 68 6.77 -2.87 25.27
N THR A 69 6.11 -1.95 25.96
CA THR A 69 4.68 -1.66 25.77
C THR A 69 4.41 -0.18 25.57
N VAL A 70 3.43 0.15 24.74
CA VAL A 70 2.82 1.48 24.66
C VAL A 70 1.37 1.38 25.11
N THR A 71 0.95 2.23 26.04
CA THR A 71 -0.44 2.38 26.46
C THR A 71 -1.01 3.67 25.89
N LEU A 72 -2.17 3.56 25.25
CA LEU A 72 -2.92 4.69 24.69
C LEU A 72 -4.25 4.86 25.43
N ASP A 73 -4.61 6.12 25.68
CA ASP A 73 -5.95 6.49 26.10
C ASP A 73 -6.81 6.81 24.87
N ALA A 74 -7.96 6.14 24.77
CA ALA A 74 -8.91 6.29 23.67
C ALA A 74 -10.36 6.25 24.18
N PHE A 75 -11.31 6.42 23.25
CA PHE A 75 -12.73 6.28 23.52
C PHE A 75 -13.49 5.74 22.29
N THR A 76 -14.69 5.20 22.53
CA THR A 76 -15.56 4.69 21.45
C THR A 76 -16.22 5.84 20.69
N THR A 77 -16.32 5.73 19.36
CA THR A 77 -16.90 6.77 18.50
C THR A 77 -18.42 6.82 18.53
N GLY A 78 -19.07 5.67 18.80
CA GLY A 78 -20.53 5.51 18.75
C GLY A 78 -21.05 4.69 17.58
N VAL A 79 -20.17 4.20 16.69
CA VAL A 79 -20.53 3.19 15.69
C VAL A 79 -21.04 1.91 16.37
N GLY A 80 -22.03 1.26 15.75
CA GLY A 80 -22.70 0.09 16.30
C GLY A 80 -22.44 -1.18 15.49
N PRO A 81 -22.72 -2.37 16.06
CA PRO A 81 -22.57 -3.64 15.36
C PRO A 81 -23.23 -3.67 13.98
N GLY A 82 -22.48 -4.09 12.97
CA GLY A 82 -22.94 -4.19 11.58
C GLY A 82 -22.66 -2.94 10.72
N ASP A 83 -22.35 -1.80 11.34
CA ASP A 83 -21.91 -0.60 10.63
C ASP A 83 -20.60 -0.87 9.89
N VAL A 84 -20.40 -0.21 8.74
CA VAL A 84 -19.14 -0.28 8.00
C VAL A 84 -18.08 0.47 8.79
N ALA A 85 -16.89 -0.14 8.91
CA ALA A 85 -15.75 0.51 9.53
C ALA A 85 -14.53 0.37 8.62
N GLU A 86 -13.80 1.46 8.48
CA GLU A 86 -12.55 1.56 7.72
C GLU A 86 -11.32 1.65 8.63
N PHE A 87 -11.52 2.09 9.89
CA PHE A 87 -10.44 2.27 10.84
C PHE A 87 -10.73 1.61 12.19
N PHE A 88 -9.70 1.00 12.76
CA PHE A 88 -9.74 0.55 14.15
C PHE A 88 -9.51 1.71 15.12
N LEU A 89 -8.62 2.64 14.76
CA LEU A 89 -8.20 3.73 15.63
C LEU A 89 -7.77 4.95 14.81
N ILE A 90 -8.35 6.10 15.14
CA ILE A 90 -8.02 7.42 14.57
C ILE A 90 -7.64 8.40 15.67
N THR A 91 -7.06 9.54 15.29
CA THR A 91 -6.77 10.68 16.18
C THR A 91 -8.01 11.54 16.46
N GLU A 92 -7.98 12.36 17.51
CA GLU A 92 -9.06 13.30 17.87
C GLU A 92 -9.39 14.35 16.79
N ASN A 93 -8.41 14.71 15.95
CA ASN A 93 -8.62 15.68 14.87
C ASN A 93 -9.13 15.05 13.57
N SER A 94 -9.40 13.75 13.55
CA SER A 94 -9.97 13.07 12.40
C SER A 94 -11.47 13.37 12.26
N GLY A 95 -11.91 13.64 11.03
CA GLY A 95 -13.32 13.73 10.68
C GLY A 95 -14.01 12.38 10.45
N HIS A 96 -13.30 11.25 10.60
CA HIS A 96 -13.74 9.92 10.19
C HIS A 96 -14.35 9.09 11.34
N GLY A 97 -14.89 9.74 12.37
CA GLY A 97 -15.48 9.07 13.54
C GLY A 97 -16.65 8.15 13.20
N TYR A 98 -17.40 8.45 12.13
CA TYR A 98 -18.57 7.68 11.68
C TYR A 98 -18.21 6.32 11.03
N GLU A 99 -16.94 6.09 10.70
CA GLU A 99 -16.43 4.85 10.10
C GLU A 99 -15.22 4.28 10.86
N SER A 100 -15.02 4.74 12.10
CA SER A 100 -13.94 4.31 12.97
C SER A 100 -14.49 3.69 14.24
N LEU A 101 -13.86 2.65 14.77
CA LEU A 101 -14.26 2.10 16.07
C LEU A 101 -13.93 3.05 17.23
N LEU A 102 -12.71 3.59 17.23
CA LEU A 102 -12.10 4.25 18.37
C LEU A 102 -11.40 5.55 17.98
N THR A 103 -11.37 6.51 18.91
CA THR A 103 -10.61 7.75 18.81
C THR A 103 -9.59 7.83 19.95
N ALA A 104 -8.31 8.00 19.62
CA ALA A 104 -7.23 8.21 20.58
C ALA A 104 -7.09 9.69 20.95
N PHE A 105 -6.80 9.98 22.22
CA PHE A 105 -6.38 11.31 22.68
C PHE A 105 -4.95 11.69 22.22
N ALA A 106 -4.23 10.72 21.66
CA ALA A 106 -2.88 10.86 21.17
C ALA A 106 -2.87 11.34 19.72
N LYS A 107 -1.78 12.03 19.34
CA LYS A 107 -1.40 12.23 17.94
C LYS A 107 -0.79 10.95 17.37
N ALA A 108 -0.96 10.71 16.08
CA ALA A 108 -0.37 9.55 15.41
C ALA A 108 1.18 9.59 15.45
N ASP A 109 1.79 10.78 15.36
CA ASP A 109 3.25 10.94 15.49
C ASP A 109 3.76 10.54 16.88
N ASP A 110 3.01 10.86 17.95
CA ASP A 110 3.38 10.47 19.32
C ASP A 110 3.27 8.95 19.51
N VAL A 111 2.28 8.30 18.87
CA VAL A 111 2.17 6.84 18.83
C VAL A 111 3.37 6.23 18.09
N CYS A 112 3.75 6.78 16.93
CA CYS A 112 4.92 6.31 16.17
C CYS A 112 6.20 6.42 17.01
N LYS A 113 6.46 7.58 17.62
CA LYS A 113 7.61 7.81 18.50
C LYS A 113 7.64 6.83 19.67
N ALA A 114 6.48 6.53 20.26
CA ALA A 114 6.38 5.58 21.36
C ALA A 114 6.67 4.13 20.94
N ILE A 115 6.22 3.71 19.75
CA ILE A 115 6.52 2.38 19.18
C ILE A 115 8.02 2.25 18.88
N GLU A 116 8.64 3.28 18.30
CA GLU A 116 10.09 3.33 18.08
C GLU A 116 10.88 3.31 19.40
N PHE A 117 10.38 4.04 20.41
CA PHE A 117 11.00 4.12 21.73
C PHE A 117 11.10 2.75 22.43
N ILE A 118 10.10 1.88 22.25
CA ILE A 118 10.11 0.50 22.78
C ILE A 118 10.91 -0.49 21.91
N GLY A 119 11.60 0.02 20.89
CA GLY A 119 12.56 -0.72 20.08
C GLY A 119 11.96 -1.45 18.87
N VAL A 120 10.77 -1.08 18.40
CA VAL A 120 10.26 -1.55 17.12
C VAL A 120 10.80 -0.64 16.02
N PRO A 121 11.55 -1.17 15.03
CA PRO A 121 12.09 -0.34 13.97
C PRO A 121 10.96 0.17 13.07
N ARG A 122 11.12 1.40 12.59
CA ARG A 122 10.20 2.01 11.63
C ARG A 122 10.18 1.22 10.32
N GLY A 123 8.98 0.96 9.83
CA GLY A 123 8.72 0.28 8.57
C GLY A 123 8.57 1.24 7.40
N ARG A 124 7.77 0.85 6.41
CA ARG A 124 7.37 1.61 5.22
C ARG A 124 5.91 1.33 4.88
N GLY A 125 5.10 2.38 4.78
CA GLY A 125 3.71 2.30 4.34
C GLY A 125 3.60 2.05 2.83
N VAL A 126 2.36 1.91 2.35
CA VAL A 126 2.09 1.84 0.92
C VAL A 126 2.23 3.21 0.25
N ASP A 127 2.61 3.18 -1.01
CA ASP A 127 2.76 4.35 -1.88
C ASP A 127 2.52 3.89 -3.32
N TYR A 128 1.25 3.95 -3.73
CA TYR A 128 0.80 3.41 -5.01
C TYR A 128 1.41 4.15 -6.21
N ASP A 129 1.69 5.45 -6.07
CA ASP A 129 2.34 6.27 -7.11
C ASP A 129 3.80 5.85 -7.34
N ARG A 130 4.40 5.17 -6.35
CA ARG A 130 5.78 4.67 -6.40
C ARG A 130 5.84 3.15 -6.52
N TYR A 131 4.73 2.49 -6.85
CA TYR A 131 4.63 1.03 -6.96
C TYR A 131 4.95 0.28 -5.65
N VAL A 132 4.79 0.94 -4.49
CA VAL A 132 4.88 0.29 -3.18
C VAL A 132 3.48 -0.20 -2.80
N PHE A 133 3.18 -1.45 -3.17
CA PHE A 133 1.85 -2.04 -2.91
C PHE A 133 1.75 -2.75 -1.56
N TRP A 134 2.89 -3.17 -1.00
CA TRP A 134 2.91 -3.89 0.26
C TRP A 134 3.41 -2.99 1.39
N PRO A 135 2.68 -2.88 2.52
CA PRO A 135 3.25 -2.36 3.74
C PRO A 135 4.40 -3.26 4.20
N LYS A 136 5.43 -2.65 4.79
CA LYS A 136 6.65 -3.33 5.25
C LYS A 136 6.99 -2.92 6.68
N GLY A 137 7.24 -3.87 7.56
CA GLY A 137 7.61 -3.55 8.94
C GLY A 137 7.43 -4.73 9.90
N GLU A 138 7.91 -4.54 11.11
CA GLU A 138 7.73 -5.49 12.21
C GLU A 138 6.27 -5.48 12.72
N ARG A 139 5.88 -6.54 13.44
CA ARG A 139 4.51 -6.71 13.93
C ARG A 139 4.30 -6.04 15.27
N VAL A 140 3.18 -5.36 15.40
CA VAL A 140 2.67 -4.80 16.65
C VAL A 140 1.32 -5.45 16.97
N ILE A 141 1.25 -6.09 18.13
CA ILE A 141 0.02 -6.61 18.71
C ILE A 141 -0.68 -5.46 19.42
N ALA A 142 -1.97 -5.28 19.12
CA ALA A 142 -2.82 -4.30 19.77
C ALA A 142 -3.96 -5.00 20.51
N THR A 143 -4.13 -4.67 21.79
CA THR A 143 -5.28 -5.10 22.60
C THR A 143 -6.03 -3.90 23.12
N ALA A 144 -7.36 -3.98 23.14
CA ALA A 144 -8.24 -2.94 23.64
C ALA A 144 -9.01 -3.42 24.86
N ARG A 145 -9.08 -2.58 25.89
CA ARG A 145 -9.95 -2.74 27.05
C ARG A 145 -11.01 -1.64 27.03
N ILE A 146 -12.28 -2.00 26.86
CA ILE A 146 -13.38 -1.03 26.83
C ILE A 146 -14.11 -1.05 28.18
N GLY A 147 -14.13 0.09 28.87
CA GLY A 147 -14.65 0.18 30.24
C GLY A 147 -13.93 -0.81 31.18
N ASP A 148 -14.72 -1.59 31.91
CA ASP A 148 -14.23 -2.61 32.86
C ASP A 148 -14.17 -4.03 32.27
N ALA A 149 -14.41 -4.18 30.96
CA ALA A 149 -14.35 -5.48 30.31
C ALA A 149 -12.91 -6.04 30.29
N PRO A 150 -12.72 -7.36 30.12
CA PRO A 150 -11.39 -7.91 29.84
C PRO A 150 -10.79 -7.34 28.54
N PRO A 151 -9.45 -7.20 28.44
CA PRO A 151 -8.82 -6.78 27.20
C PRO A 151 -8.98 -7.85 26.11
N VAL A 152 -9.26 -7.42 24.88
CA VAL A 152 -9.40 -8.27 23.69
C VAL A 152 -8.48 -7.79 22.56
N PRO A 153 -8.10 -8.64 21.59
CA PRO A 153 -7.37 -8.18 20.40
C PRO A 153 -8.15 -7.08 19.68
N LEU A 154 -7.51 -5.96 19.34
CA LEU A 154 -8.16 -4.83 18.69
C LEU A 154 -8.89 -5.24 17.40
N ALA A 155 -8.25 -6.10 16.59
CA ALA A 155 -8.82 -6.61 15.35
C ALA A 155 -10.16 -7.34 15.55
N SER A 156 -10.29 -8.09 16.65
CA SER A 156 -11.49 -8.90 16.96
C SER A 156 -12.74 -8.07 17.24
N LEU A 157 -12.60 -6.75 17.42
CA LEU A 157 -13.72 -5.82 17.52
C LEU A 157 -14.41 -5.58 16.17
N MET A 158 -13.78 -5.95 15.06
CA MET A 158 -14.40 -5.98 13.73
C MET A 158 -14.75 -7.41 13.35
N LYS A 159 -15.66 -7.52 12.39
CA LYS A 159 -16.14 -8.77 11.80
C LYS A 159 -15.99 -8.70 10.29
N ASP A 160 -15.53 -9.79 9.71
CA ASP A 160 -15.58 -10.00 8.26
C ASP A 160 -17.00 -10.49 7.88
N ARG A 161 -17.67 -9.73 7.03
CA ARG A 161 -19.03 -10.00 6.57
C ARG A 161 -19.09 -11.24 5.67
N GLN A 162 -18.03 -11.53 4.92
CA GLN A 162 -17.98 -12.69 4.02
C GLN A 162 -17.89 -14.00 4.80
N THR A 163 -17.03 -14.05 5.82
CA THR A 163 -16.82 -15.26 6.63
C THR A 163 -17.77 -15.35 7.82
N GLY A 164 -18.31 -14.20 8.26
CA GLY A 164 -19.14 -14.11 9.45
C GLY A 164 -18.33 -14.07 10.76
N ALA A 165 -17.01 -14.21 10.70
CA ALA A 165 -16.12 -14.34 11.85
C ALA A 165 -15.49 -13.00 12.26
N PRO A 166 -15.06 -12.85 13.54
CA PRO A 166 -14.20 -11.74 13.93
C PRO A 166 -12.95 -11.65 13.06
N VAL A 167 -12.46 -10.44 12.81
CA VAL A 167 -11.20 -10.24 12.08
C VAL A 167 -10.05 -10.73 12.96
N GLU A 168 -9.25 -11.64 12.41
CA GLU A 168 -8.05 -12.17 13.07
C GLU A 168 -6.80 -11.67 12.34
N LEU A 169 -5.91 -11.00 13.07
CA LEU A 169 -4.62 -10.53 12.56
C LEU A 169 -3.48 -11.14 13.39
N THR A 170 -2.37 -11.48 12.73
CA THR A 170 -1.11 -11.88 13.38
C THR A 170 -0.31 -10.68 13.91
N GLY A 171 -0.98 -9.55 14.14
CA GLY A 171 -0.39 -8.25 14.43
C GLY A 171 -0.45 -7.29 13.24
N PHE A 172 -0.52 -6.00 13.56
CA PHE A 172 -0.43 -4.92 12.59
C PHE A 172 1.01 -4.72 12.13
N ILE A 173 1.23 -4.23 10.91
CA ILE A 173 2.54 -3.77 10.43
C ILE A 173 2.76 -2.38 10.96
N TYR A 174 3.85 -2.18 11.70
CA TYR A 174 4.29 -0.83 12.00
C TYR A 174 5.00 -0.22 10.80
N THR A 175 4.41 0.82 10.21
CA THR A 175 4.92 1.52 9.01
C THR A 175 5.60 2.84 9.43
N GLY A 176 4.82 3.85 9.86
CA GLY A 176 5.30 5.06 10.54
C GLY A 176 6.26 5.98 9.75
N ASP A 177 6.37 5.81 8.43
CA ASP A 177 7.40 6.42 7.58
C ASP A 177 6.96 7.67 6.80
N ARG A 178 5.66 7.85 6.57
CA ARG A 178 5.14 9.01 5.83
C ARG A 178 5.27 10.29 6.67
N ARG A 179 6.37 11.02 6.45
CA ARG A 179 6.72 12.24 7.17
C ARG A 179 6.85 13.44 6.24
N ASP A 180 6.51 14.60 6.76
CA ASP A 180 6.69 15.87 6.06
C ASP A 180 8.16 16.33 6.05
N ALA A 181 8.43 17.48 5.45
CA ALA A 181 9.79 18.03 5.38
C ALA A 181 10.38 18.40 6.76
N ALA A 182 9.53 18.64 7.78
CA ALA A 182 9.96 18.90 9.15
C ALA A 182 10.16 17.60 9.96
N GLY A 183 9.84 16.45 9.37
CA GLY A 183 9.94 15.14 10.00
C GLY A 183 8.72 14.77 10.86
N ALA A 184 7.63 15.54 10.84
CA ALA A 184 6.38 15.17 11.50
C ALA A 184 5.62 14.12 10.68
N PHE A 185 4.88 13.23 11.34
CA PHE A 185 4.04 12.26 10.64
C PHE A 185 2.90 12.96 9.89
N ILE A 186 2.78 12.68 8.58
CA ILE A 186 1.83 13.37 7.70
C ILE A 186 0.38 13.10 8.12
N GLY A 187 0.09 11.90 8.65
CA GLY A 187 -1.24 11.51 9.09
C GLY A 187 -1.87 12.44 10.14
N ASP A 188 -1.09 13.20 10.90
CA ASP A 188 -1.65 14.20 11.83
C ASP A 188 -2.08 15.51 11.14
N SER A 189 -1.55 15.79 9.96
CA SER A 189 -1.75 17.05 9.20
C SER A 189 -2.68 16.91 7.99
N SER A 190 -2.95 15.67 7.57
CA SER A 190 -3.88 15.34 6.49
C SER A 190 -4.86 14.28 6.98
N GLY A 191 -6.13 14.40 6.61
CA GLY A 191 -7.08 13.30 6.82
C GLY A 191 -6.55 12.00 6.20
N PRO A 192 -6.76 10.82 6.82
CA PRO A 192 -7.79 10.58 7.83
C PRO A 192 -7.34 10.62 9.30
N GLY A 193 -6.10 11.00 9.66
CA GLY A 193 -5.68 10.88 11.07
C GLY A 193 -5.57 9.41 11.54
N SER A 194 -5.25 8.50 10.63
CA SER A 194 -5.29 7.05 10.91
C SER A 194 -4.11 6.61 11.77
N ILE A 195 -4.41 5.97 12.90
CA ILE A 195 -3.41 5.25 13.71
C ILE A 195 -3.41 3.78 13.33
N ALA A 196 -4.59 3.16 13.17
CA ALA A 196 -4.71 1.78 12.73
C ALA A 196 -5.86 1.63 11.73
N SER A 197 -5.52 1.20 10.51
CA SER A 197 -6.47 1.01 9.40
C SER A 197 -6.83 -0.45 9.20
N CYS A 198 -8.01 -0.74 8.61
CA CYS A 198 -8.40 -2.08 8.21
C CYS A 198 -8.17 -2.39 6.72
N TYR A 199 -7.57 -1.44 5.99
CA TYR A 199 -7.07 -1.55 4.62
C TYR A 199 -5.69 -0.89 4.52
N ASN A 200 -5.00 -1.06 3.39
CA ASN A 200 -3.69 -0.43 3.17
C ASN A 200 -3.84 1.08 2.92
N GLU A 201 -3.89 1.83 4.02
CA GLU A 201 -3.99 3.30 4.06
C GLU A 201 -2.58 3.92 3.99
N PRO A 202 -2.25 4.69 2.94
CA PRO A 202 -0.91 5.25 2.74
C PRO A 202 -0.32 5.97 3.95
N ILE A 203 -1.14 6.67 4.75
CA ILE A 203 -0.68 7.49 5.88
C ILE A 203 -1.15 6.97 7.26
N THR A 204 -1.34 5.65 7.40
CA THR A 204 -1.57 5.01 8.71
C THR A 204 -0.26 4.67 9.43
N ALA A 205 -0.29 4.61 10.76
CA ALA A 205 0.85 4.15 11.56
C ALA A 205 0.92 2.62 11.69
N LEU A 206 -0.24 1.96 11.73
CA LEU A 206 -0.42 0.52 11.90
C LEU A 206 -1.30 -0.01 10.77
N ASP A 207 -0.69 -0.74 9.84
CA ASP A 207 -1.34 -1.29 8.66
C ASP A 207 -1.68 -2.79 8.87
N ILE A 208 -2.58 -3.33 8.06
CA ILE A 208 -2.94 -4.75 8.09
C ILE A 208 -1.85 -5.63 7.44
N PRO A 209 -1.69 -6.89 7.88
CA PRO A 209 -0.64 -7.81 7.44
C PRO A 209 -0.80 -8.41 6.02
N ARG A 210 -1.57 -7.77 5.14
CA ARG A 210 -1.97 -8.32 3.84
C ARG A 210 -2.19 -7.21 2.80
N LEU A 211 -2.29 -7.58 1.53
CA LEU A 211 -2.75 -6.66 0.49
C LEU A 211 -4.26 -6.56 0.59
N ALA A 212 -4.77 -5.40 1.00
CA ALA A 212 -6.19 -5.10 0.94
C ALA A 212 -6.37 -3.63 0.57
N LEU A 213 -6.74 -3.42 -0.69
CA LEU A 213 -7.11 -2.09 -1.18
C LEU A 213 -8.44 -1.67 -0.54
N GLN A 214 -8.66 -0.37 -0.38
CA GLN A 214 -9.91 0.14 0.20
C GLN A 214 -11.13 -0.42 -0.55
N SER A 215 -11.10 -0.44 -1.88
CA SER A 215 -12.19 -0.99 -2.71
C SER A 215 -12.47 -2.49 -2.49
N GLU A 216 -11.51 -3.25 -1.95
CA GLU A 216 -11.65 -4.67 -1.65
C GLU A 216 -12.17 -4.92 -0.24
N VAL A 217 -11.91 -3.99 0.68
CA VAL A 217 -12.35 -4.07 2.09
C VAL A 217 -13.67 -3.36 2.33
N TYR A 218 -13.97 -2.34 1.53
CA TYR A 218 -15.21 -1.56 1.63
C TYR A 218 -16.43 -2.48 1.64
N GLU A 219 -17.35 -2.24 2.58
CA GLU A 219 -18.53 -3.07 2.91
C GLU A 219 -18.25 -4.51 3.39
N ASN A 220 -17.02 -5.02 3.32
CA ASN A 220 -16.70 -6.37 3.79
C ASN A 220 -16.36 -6.40 5.28
N PHE A 221 -15.73 -5.35 5.80
CA PHE A 221 -15.44 -5.25 7.22
C PHE A 221 -16.44 -4.34 7.95
N VAL A 222 -16.99 -4.88 9.03
CA VAL A 222 -18.02 -4.22 9.83
C VAL A 222 -17.68 -4.27 11.31
N VAL A 223 -18.31 -3.40 12.09
CA VAL A 223 -18.24 -3.45 13.55
C VAL A 223 -18.79 -4.78 14.06
N GLY A 224 -18.04 -5.45 14.93
CA GLY A 224 -18.38 -6.76 15.47
C GLY A 224 -19.53 -6.72 16.48
N PRO A 225 -20.22 -7.85 16.72
CA PRO A 225 -21.39 -7.92 17.59
C PRO A 225 -21.08 -7.68 19.08
N ALA A 226 -19.83 -7.85 19.49
CA ALA A 226 -19.39 -7.60 20.87
C ALA A 226 -19.01 -6.14 21.13
N PHE A 227 -18.98 -5.28 20.09
CA PHE A 227 -18.63 -3.88 20.24
C PHE A 227 -19.80 -3.09 20.87
N PRO A 228 -19.56 -2.24 21.87
CA PRO A 228 -20.62 -1.48 22.50
C PRO A 228 -21.12 -0.37 21.57
N THR A 229 -22.44 -0.15 21.56
CA THR A 229 -23.09 0.94 20.80
C THR A 229 -22.92 2.31 21.45
N ASN A 230 -22.45 2.38 22.69
CA ASN A 230 -22.34 3.64 23.42
C ASN A 230 -21.09 4.39 22.96
N ALA A 231 -21.27 5.63 22.51
CA ALA A 231 -20.17 6.56 22.33
C ALA A 231 -19.51 6.92 23.67
N ASP A 232 -18.27 7.42 23.61
CA ASP A 232 -17.53 8.00 24.72
C ASP A 232 -17.31 7.07 25.92
N LEU A 233 -17.23 5.76 25.69
CA LEU A 233 -16.72 4.83 26.69
C LEU A 233 -15.20 4.89 26.70
N ARG A 234 -14.58 4.90 27.90
CA ARG A 234 -13.13 4.85 28.04
C ARG A 234 -12.58 3.57 27.42
N VAL A 235 -11.53 3.70 26.63
CA VAL A 235 -10.77 2.59 26.08
C VAL A 235 -9.30 2.76 26.44
N GLU A 236 -8.69 1.70 26.97
CA GLU A 236 -7.24 1.59 27.08
C GLU A 236 -6.74 0.66 25.98
N ILE A 237 -5.81 1.12 25.15
CA ILE A 237 -5.17 0.31 24.12
C ILE A 237 -3.75 0.02 24.55
N VAL A 238 -3.33 -1.24 24.49
CA VAL A 238 -1.94 -1.62 24.74
C VAL A 238 -1.35 -2.17 23.45
N LEU A 239 -0.25 -1.57 23.02
CA LEU A 239 0.57 -1.99 21.90
C LEU A 239 1.83 -2.66 22.42
N ALA A 240 2.20 -3.79 21.83
CA ALA A 240 3.45 -4.49 22.11
C ALA A 240 4.01 -5.09 20.82
N PRO A 241 5.33 -5.27 20.68
CA PRO A 241 5.90 -6.05 19.60
C PRO A 241 5.34 -7.47 19.63
N GLU A 242 5.20 -8.10 18.46
CA GLU A 242 4.89 -9.52 18.40
C GLU A 242 5.85 -10.34 19.27
N PRO A 243 5.32 -11.20 20.17
CA PRO A 243 6.16 -12.13 20.92
C PRO A 243 6.85 -13.10 19.97
N ARG A 244 8.18 -13.09 19.95
CA ARG A 244 8.99 -14.07 19.21
C ARG A 244 10.03 -14.68 20.15
N PRO A 245 10.41 -15.95 19.96
CA PRO A 245 11.57 -16.53 20.64
C PRO A 245 12.81 -15.64 20.49
N ALA A 246 13.63 -15.52 21.53
CA ALA A 246 14.74 -14.56 21.59
C ALA A 246 15.73 -14.68 20.41
N ASP A 247 15.94 -15.89 19.89
CA ASP A 247 16.85 -16.18 18.78
C ASP A 247 16.17 -16.18 17.41
N SER A 248 14.88 -15.81 17.34
CA SER A 248 14.18 -15.74 16.05
C SER A 248 14.73 -14.61 15.21
N PRO A 249 14.97 -14.83 13.90
CA PRO A 249 15.30 -13.73 13.01
C PRO A 249 14.15 -12.72 12.98
N GLN A 250 14.50 -11.49 12.61
CA GLN A 250 13.52 -10.43 12.32
C GLN A 250 12.48 -10.94 11.33
N ARG A 251 11.25 -10.44 11.50
CA ARG A 251 10.16 -10.84 10.63
C ARG A 251 10.43 -10.33 9.23
N VAL A 252 10.89 -9.11 9.07
CA VAL A 252 11.22 -8.57 7.75
C VAL A 252 12.49 -9.23 7.19
N LEU A 253 12.43 -9.65 5.93
CA LEU A 253 13.58 -10.11 5.16
C LEU A 253 13.60 -9.39 3.81
N ASP A 254 14.63 -8.57 3.57
CA ASP A 254 14.92 -8.04 2.25
C ASP A 254 15.76 -9.01 1.45
N VAL A 255 15.39 -9.18 0.18
CA VAL A 255 16.09 -10.06 -0.75
C VAL A 255 16.32 -9.34 -2.09
N ALA A 256 17.53 -9.42 -2.62
CA ALA A 256 17.84 -9.02 -3.98
C ALA A 256 17.76 -10.24 -4.91
N LEU A 257 16.92 -10.14 -5.95
CA LEU A 257 16.83 -11.11 -7.03
C LEU A 257 17.44 -10.52 -8.30
N ALA A 258 18.55 -11.09 -8.77
CA ALA A 258 19.18 -10.71 -10.02
C ALA A 258 18.97 -11.80 -11.07
N PHE A 259 18.13 -11.51 -12.06
CA PHE A 259 17.82 -12.42 -13.16
C PHE A 259 18.88 -12.27 -14.25
N THR A 260 19.45 -13.40 -14.67
CA THR A 260 20.51 -13.49 -15.69
C THR A 260 20.18 -14.60 -16.68
N THR A 261 20.93 -14.69 -17.78
CA THR A 261 20.79 -15.80 -18.75
C THR A 261 21.12 -17.18 -18.16
N ASN A 262 21.85 -17.24 -17.05
CA ASN A 262 22.25 -18.48 -16.39
C ASN A 262 21.35 -18.86 -15.18
N GLY A 263 20.32 -18.07 -14.89
CA GLY A 263 19.45 -18.28 -13.74
C GLY A 263 19.29 -17.02 -12.88
N VAL A 264 18.93 -17.21 -11.62
CA VAL A 264 18.64 -16.15 -10.64
C VAL A 264 19.65 -16.21 -9.51
N ALA A 265 20.31 -15.09 -9.25
CA ALA A 265 21.12 -14.90 -8.06
C ALA A 265 20.25 -14.30 -6.94
N VAL A 266 20.35 -14.87 -5.74
CA VAL A 266 19.71 -14.40 -4.51
C VAL A 266 20.79 -13.78 -3.63
N ASP A 267 20.64 -12.50 -3.28
CA ASP A 267 21.58 -11.75 -2.41
C ASP A 267 23.05 -11.83 -2.84
N GLY A 268 23.29 -11.81 -4.16
CA GLY A 268 24.64 -11.86 -4.73
C GLY A 268 25.29 -13.24 -4.77
N ALA A 269 24.56 -14.30 -4.40
CA ALA A 269 25.01 -15.68 -4.61
C ALA A 269 25.19 -16.02 -6.11
N ALA A 270 25.82 -17.15 -6.39
CA ALA A 270 25.93 -17.63 -7.77
C ALA A 270 24.53 -17.86 -8.39
N PRO A 271 24.29 -17.52 -9.67
CA PRO A 271 23.02 -17.77 -10.31
C PRO A 271 22.64 -19.26 -10.27
N ALA A 272 21.41 -19.53 -9.84
CA ALA A 272 20.83 -20.86 -9.76
C ALA A 272 19.53 -20.93 -10.59
N PRO A 273 19.02 -22.14 -10.94
CA PRO A 273 17.71 -22.27 -11.57
C PRO A 273 16.63 -21.54 -10.75
N LEU A 274 15.66 -20.91 -11.43
CA LEU A 274 14.59 -20.14 -10.77
C LEU A 274 13.90 -20.96 -9.66
N ALA A 275 13.61 -22.23 -9.90
CA ALA A 275 12.98 -23.11 -8.90
C ALA A 275 13.78 -23.21 -7.58
N GLU A 276 15.11 -23.25 -7.63
CA GLU A 276 15.96 -23.31 -6.44
C GLU A 276 15.97 -21.98 -5.68
N ALA A 277 16.04 -20.86 -6.42
CA ALA A 277 15.91 -19.53 -5.84
C ALA A 277 14.55 -19.39 -5.13
N LEU A 278 13.47 -19.84 -5.76
CA LEU A 278 12.12 -19.80 -5.18
C LEU A 278 11.97 -20.69 -3.94
N ALA A 279 12.56 -21.89 -3.94
CA ALA A 279 12.57 -22.76 -2.78
C ALA A 279 13.25 -22.09 -1.58
N THR A 280 14.30 -21.29 -1.82
CA THR A 280 14.98 -20.51 -0.77
C THR A 280 14.07 -19.44 -0.18
N LEU A 281 13.31 -18.73 -1.02
CA LEU A 281 12.34 -17.73 -0.54
C LEU A 281 11.19 -18.39 0.24
N GLN A 282 10.68 -19.53 -0.24
CA GLN A 282 9.63 -20.29 0.42
C GLN A 282 10.05 -20.82 1.79
N ALA A 283 11.30 -21.27 1.95
CA ALA A 283 11.82 -21.66 3.27
C ALA A 283 11.81 -20.49 4.26
N SER A 284 12.07 -19.27 3.78
CA SER A 284 12.02 -18.06 4.62
C SER A 284 10.59 -17.69 5.02
N THR A 285 9.62 -17.81 4.12
CA THR A 285 8.21 -17.57 4.47
C THR A 285 7.69 -18.62 5.46
N GLN A 286 8.08 -19.88 5.29
CA GLN A 286 7.78 -20.97 6.24
C GLN A 286 8.39 -20.74 7.63
N ALA A 287 9.52 -20.02 7.73
CA ALA A 287 10.10 -19.58 8.98
C ALA A 287 9.40 -18.34 9.59
N ALA A 288 8.16 -18.04 9.17
CA ALA A 288 7.35 -16.90 9.60
C ALA A 288 8.07 -15.55 9.42
N ARG A 289 8.78 -15.41 8.28
CA ARG A 289 9.34 -14.15 7.82
C ARG A 289 8.54 -13.59 6.66
N ASP A 290 8.45 -12.28 6.61
CA ASP A 290 7.87 -11.51 5.52
C ASP A 290 8.98 -11.13 4.55
N VAL A 291 8.98 -11.80 3.39
CA VAL A 291 10.02 -11.63 2.35
C VAL A 291 9.62 -10.49 1.42
N TYR A 292 10.52 -9.51 1.26
CA TYR A 292 10.41 -8.38 0.34
C TYR A 292 11.52 -8.50 -0.70
N ALA A 293 11.14 -8.71 -1.96
CA ALA A 293 12.08 -9.03 -3.03
C ALA A 293 12.20 -7.88 -4.04
N ALA A 294 13.41 -7.36 -4.23
CA ALA A 294 13.75 -6.44 -5.30
C ALA A 294 14.29 -7.21 -6.51
N ALA A 295 13.59 -7.13 -7.64
CA ALA A 295 13.98 -7.81 -8.87
C ALA A 295 14.77 -6.89 -9.82
N THR A 296 15.85 -7.42 -10.40
CA THR A 296 16.65 -6.75 -11.43
C THR A 296 16.91 -7.68 -12.60
N TRP A 297 17.05 -7.10 -13.80
CA TRP A 297 17.17 -7.83 -15.05
C TRP A 297 18.50 -7.53 -15.73
N ALA A 298 19.27 -8.57 -16.04
CA ALA A 298 20.49 -8.40 -16.82
C ALA A 298 20.19 -7.93 -18.26
N ALA A 299 21.03 -7.06 -18.81
CA ALA A 299 20.81 -6.45 -20.12
C ALA A 299 20.75 -7.46 -21.26
N GLU A 300 21.45 -8.59 -21.11
CA GLU A 300 21.50 -9.66 -22.10
C GLU A 300 20.26 -10.54 -22.14
N LEU A 301 19.37 -10.47 -21.14
CA LEU A 301 18.19 -11.32 -21.07
C LEU A 301 17.24 -11.07 -22.25
N PRO A 302 16.75 -12.12 -22.93
CA PRO A 302 15.65 -12.00 -23.87
C PRO A 302 14.37 -11.53 -23.17
N VAL A 303 13.61 -10.64 -23.82
CA VAL A 303 12.33 -10.12 -23.28
C VAL A 303 11.34 -11.27 -23.00
N ALA A 304 11.36 -12.34 -23.81
CA ALA A 304 10.55 -13.53 -23.55
C ALA A 304 10.84 -14.18 -22.18
N GLN A 305 12.12 -14.27 -21.79
CA GLN A 305 12.52 -14.83 -20.50
C GLN A 305 12.12 -13.93 -19.34
N ILE A 306 12.19 -12.60 -19.51
CA ILE A 306 11.68 -11.64 -18.52
C ILE A 306 10.19 -11.82 -18.32
N ARG A 307 9.40 -11.93 -19.40
CA ARG A 307 7.95 -12.19 -19.31
C ARG A 307 7.68 -13.48 -18.51
N ASP A 308 8.39 -14.55 -18.81
CA ASP A 308 8.16 -15.84 -18.16
C ASP A 308 8.53 -15.79 -16.66
N ALA A 309 9.62 -15.11 -16.31
CA ALA A 309 9.96 -14.82 -14.92
C ALA A 309 8.90 -13.96 -14.21
N CYS A 310 8.43 -12.88 -14.85
CA CYS A 310 7.38 -12.00 -14.32
C CYS A 310 6.04 -12.72 -14.10
N ARG A 311 5.70 -13.73 -14.91
CA ARG A 311 4.52 -14.59 -14.68
C ARG A 311 4.65 -15.35 -13.37
N VAL A 312 5.83 -15.88 -13.08
CA VAL A 312 6.11 -16.59 -11.82
C VAL A 312 6.11 -15.62 -10.65
N LEU A 313 6.75 -14.45 -10.78
CA LEU A 313 6.72 -13.40 -9.75
C LEU A 313 5.29 -12.97 -9.43
N LYS A 314 4.42 -12.80 -10.44
CA LYS A 314 3.01 -12.48 -10.25
C LYS A 314 2.27 -13.50 -9.38
N MET A 315 2.62 -14.78 -9.48
CA MET A 315 2.01 -15.85 -8.67
C MET A 315 2.51 -15.83 -7.21
N LEU A 316 3.71 -15.30 -6.98
CA LEU A 316 4.31 -15.23 -5.65
C LEU A 316 3.95 -13.94 -4.90
N ASP A 317 3.66 -12.87 -5.64
CA ASP A 317 3.23 -11.55 -5.17
C ASP A 317 1.79 -11.59 -4.62
N ALA A 318 1.61 -12.35 -3.53
CA ALA A 318 0.34 -12.65 -2.89
C ALA A 318 0.48 -12.74 -1.36
N ASP A 319 -0.64 -12.77 -0.64
CA ASP A 319 -0.67 -12.91 0.81
C ASP A 319 0.02 -14.20 1.26
N GLY A 320 0.94 -14.08 2.23
CA GLY A 320 1.77 -15.20 2.69
C GLY A 320 2.86 -15.64 1.70
N GLY A 321 2.97 -14.97 0.55
CA GLY A 321 4.00 -15.19 -0.47
C GLY A 321 5.19 -14.24 -0.33
N VAL A 322 5.80 -13.94 -1.47
CA VAL A 322 6.94 -13.01 -1.59
C VAL A 322 6.40 -11.67 -2.06
N ARG A 323 6.67 -10.60 -1.32
CA ARG A 323 6.17 -9.26 -1.60
C ARG A 323 7.16 -8.56 -2.52
N LEU A 324 6.72 -8.15 -3.70
CA LEU A 324 7.64 -7.52 -4.66
C LEU A 324 7.83 -6.04 -4.31
N GLU A 325 9.10 -5.64 -4.25
CA GLU A 325 9.49 -4.24 -4.09
C GLU A 325 9.30 -3.45 -5.39
N PRO A 326 9.22 -2.10 -5.32
CA PRO A 326 9.23 -1.24 -6.49
C PRO A 326 10.41 -1.54 -7.43
N PRO A 327 10.29 -1.22 -8.73
CA PRO A 327 11.38 -1.43 -9.66
C PRO A 327 12.55 -0.49 -9.31
N VAL A 328 13.76 -0.91 -9.68
CA VAL A 328 14.92 -0.01 -9.63
C VAL A 328 14.71 1.17 -10.59
N PRO A 329 15.28 2.36 -10.31
CA PRO A 329 15.12 3.53 -11.18
C PRO A 329 15.45 3.21 -12.64
N GLY A 330 14.52 3.56 -13.53
CA GLY A 330 14.63 3.33 -14.98
C GLY A 330 14.03 2.01 -15.47
N ASP A 331 13.66 1.08 -14.59
CA ASP A 331 12.94 -0.13 -14.98
C ASP A 331 11.42 0.04 -14.76
N PRO A 332 10.57 -0.53 -15.64
CA PRO A 332 9.14 -0.59 -15.38
C PRO A 332 8.85 -1.60 -14.26
N TYR A 333 7.70 -1.44 -13.60
CA TYR A 333 7.23 -2.44 -12.65
C TYR A 333 7.02 -3.80 -13.33
N TYR A 334 7.30 -4.91 -12.64
CA TYR A 334 7.33 -6.24 -13.25
C TYR A 334 6.00 -6.62 -13.94
N LYS A 335 4.87 -6.10 -13.42
CA LYS A 335 3.53 -6.33 -14.00
C LYS A 335 3.38 -5.78 -15.42
N ALA A 336 4.23 -4.84 -15.83
CA ALA A 336 4.29 -4.35 -17.21
C ALA A 336 4.54 -5.48 -18.22
N PHE A 337 5.30 -6.52 -17.85
CA PHE A 337 5.60 -7.66 -18.72
C PHE A 337 4.53 -8.76 -18.71
N VAL A 338 3.46 -8.60 -17.93
CA VAL A 338 2.34 -9.55 -17.86
C VAL A 338 1.00 -8.83 -18.07
N PRO A 339 0.86 -8.10 -19.20
CA PRO A 339 -0.34 -7.34 -19.50
C PRO A 339 -1.54 -8.26 -19.77
N ASN A 340 -2.74 -7.67 -19.82
CA ASN A 340 -3.92 -8.40 -20.29
C ASN A 340 -3.79 -8.70 -21.79
N GLU A 341 -3.68 -9.98 -22.15
CA GLU A 341 -3.47 -10.42 -23.55
C GLU A 341 -4.63 -10.02 -24.48
N SER A 342 -5.85 -9.78 -23.97
CA SER A 342 -6.97 -9.30 -24.80
C SER A 342 -6.67 -7.94 -25.43
N TRP A 343 -5.87 -7.10 -24.77
CA TRP A 343 -5.50 -5.77 -25.25
C TRP A 343 -4.57 -5.78 -26.46
N ARG A 344 -4.08 -6.94 -26.92
CA ARG A 344 -3.49 -7.02 -28.26
C ARG A 344 -4.49 -6.61 -29.33
N ASN A 345 -5.75 -7.02 -29.16
CA ASN A 345 -6.84 -6.63 -30.02
C ASN A 345 -7.33 -5.22 -29.64
N ARG A 346 -7.20 -4.28 -30.59
CA ARG A 346 -7.66 -2.88 -30.42
C ARG A 346 -9.11 -2.77 -29.98
N ALA A 347 -9.99 -3.63 -30.48
CA ALA A 347 -11.42 -3.62 -30.15
C ALA A 347 -11.73 -4.09 -28.72
N GLN A 348 -10.76 -4.69 -28.02
CA GLN A 348 -10.92 -5.17 -26.64
C GLN A 348 -10.27 -4.23 -25.62
N ARG A 349 -9.79 -3.06 -26.07
CA ARG A 349 -9.14 -2.07 -25.21
C ARG A 349 -10.17 -1.07 -24.67
N PRO A 350 -10.03 -0.61 -23.42
CA PRO A 350 -10.83 0.49 -22.90
C PRO A 350 -10.56 1.84 -23.59
N THR A 351 -9.33 2.04 -24.09
CA THR A 351 -8.88 3.24 -24.79
C THR A 351 -7.89 2.87 -25.90
N GLN A 352 -7.54 3.83 -26.78
CA GLN A 352 -6.55 3.63 -27.85
C GLN A 352 -5.26 4.42 -27.58
N PRO A 353 -4.37 3.94 -26.68
CA PRO A 353 -3.04 4.50 -26.51
C PRO A 353 -2.16 4.24 -27.74
N CYS A 354 -1.05 4.97 -27.84
CA CYS A 354 -0.02 4.65 -28.83
C CYS A 354 0.55 3.24 -28.62
N GLU A 355 1.04 2.64 -29.70
CA GLU A 355 1.81 1.40 -29.66
C GLU A 355 3.26 1.69 -30.06
N LEU A 356 4.23 1.23 -29.28
CA LEU A 356 5.63 1.17 -29.69
C LEU A 356 5.91 -0.26 -30.17
N ARG A 357 6.14 -0.43 -31.47
CA ARG A 357 6.39 -1.74 -32.08
C ARG A 357 7.84 -1.87 -32.50
N PHE A 358 8.44 -3.01 -32.22
CA PHE A 358 9.79 -3.35 -32.66
C PHE A 358 9.75 -4.45 -33.73
N ASP A 359 10.51 -4.27 -34.80
CA ASP A 359 10.74 -5.34 -35.77
C ASP A 359 11.77 -6.37 -35.26
N ALA A 360 11.97 -7.46 -36.01
CA ALA A 360 12.93 -8.51 -35.66
C ALA A 360 14.40 -8.02 -35.61
N GLN A 361 14.69 -6.85 -36.16
CA GLN A 361 15.99 -6.19 -36.12
C GLN A 361 16.10 -5.15 -34.99
N GLY A 362 15.05 -4.99 -34.18
CA GLY A 362 15.00 -4.05 -33.06
C GLY A 362 14.73 -2.61 -33.47
N LYS A 363 14.25 -2.34 -34.70
CA LYS A 363 13.86 -0.98 -35.10
C LYS A 363 12.49 -0.64 -34.56
N ALA A 364 12.38 0.53 -33.94
CA ALA A 364 11.16 1.01 -33.32
C ALA A 364 10.27 1.80 -34.30
N THR A 365 8.97 1.54 -34.25
CA THR A 365 7.91 2.30 -34.93
C THR A 365 6.84 2.68 -33.91
N LEU A 366 6.50 3.97 -33.83
CA LEU A 366 5.37 4.44 -33.05
C LEU A 366 4.12 4.40 -33.92
N VAL A 367 3.13 3.65 -33.48
CA VAL A 367 1.81 3.58 -34.09
C VAL A 367 0.86 4.45 -33.28
N VAL A 368 0.31 5.47 -33.93
CA VAL A 368 -0.66 6.40 -33.35
C VAL A 368 -2.05 6.01 -33.83
N ILE A 369 -2.97 5.83 -32.89
CA ILE A 369 -4.34 5.38 -33.15
C ILE A 369 -5.32 6.50 -32.77
N GLU A 370 -5.99 7.10 -33.75
CA GLU A 370 -7.00 8.14 -33.58
C GLU A 370 -8.40 7.49 -33.56
N GLU A 371 -9.24 7.89 -32.61
CA GLU A 371 -10.66 7.47 -32.54
C GLU A 371 -11.53 8.54 -33.20
N ILE A 372 -12.17 8.17 -34.31
CA ILE A 372 -13.07 9.04 -35.07
C ILE A 372 -14.51 8.64 -34.74
N TRP A 373 -15.17 9.46 -33.92
CA TRP A 373 -16.55 9.25 -33.52
C TRP A 373 -17.53 9.85 -34.53
N LYS A 374 -18.48 9.04 -35.01
CA LYS A 374 -19.54 9.47 -35.92
C LYS A 374 -20.89 9.48 -35.20
N ASP A 375 -21.76 10.41 -35.58
CA ASP A 375 -23.09 10.52 -35.00
C ASP A 375 -23.92 9.24 -35.21
N GLY A 376 -24.39 8.65 -34.12
CA GLY A 376 -25.25 7.46 -34.13
C GLY A 376 -24.52 6.12 -34.15
N GLU A 377 -23.19 6.11 -34.19
CA GLU A 377 -22.39 4.88 -34.03
C GLU A 377 -22.02 4.65 -32.57
N ILE A 378 -21.99 3.37 -32.17
CA ILE A 378 -21.65 2.95 -30.80
C ILE A 378 -20.13 2.84 -30.63
N ASP A 379 -19.42 2.47 -31.70
CA ASP A 379 -17.98 2.27 -31.72
C ASP A 379 -17.30 3.30 -32.64
N PRO A 380 -16.11 3.81 -32.30
CA PRO A 380 -15.39 4.75 -33.15
C PRO A 380 -14.71 4.04 -34.33
N GLU A 381 -14.54 4.75 -35.44
CA GLU A 381 -13.63 4.33 -36.49
C GLU A 381 -12.18 4.60 -36.05
N LEU A 382 -11.31 3.58 -36.15
CA LEU A 382 -9.92 3.70 -35.78
C LEU A 382 -9.05 4.09 -36.98
N LYS A 383 -8.45 5.27 -36.94
CA LYS A 383 -7.45 5.71 -37.92
C LYS A 383 -6.05 5.50 -37.37
N VAL A 384 -5.20 4.86 -38.17
CA VAL A 384 -3.86 4.44 -37.76
C VAL A 384 -2.83 5.20 -38.58
N SER A 385 -1.82 5.74 -37.90
CA SER A 385 -0.65 6.34 -38.55
C SER A 385 0.64 5.87 -37.88
N GLU A 386 1.74 5.87 -38.62
CA GLU A 386 3.01 5.31 -38.15
C GLU A 386 4.15 6.31 -38.33
N VAL A 387 5.06 6.30 -37.35
CA VAL A 387 6.33 7.03 -37.39
C VAL A 387 7.44 6.00 -37.15
N ALA A 388 8.18 5.66 -38.20
CA ALA A 388 9.21 4.64 -38.18
C ALA A 388 10.59 5.19 -37.79
N GLY A 389 11.46 4.32 -37.29
CA GLY A 389 12.87 4.61 -37.02
C GLY A 389 13.08 5.57 -35.85
N ILE A 390 12.22 5.48 -34.83
CA ILE A 390 12.26 6.39 -33.68
C ILE A 390 13.42 6.02 -32.76
N ALA A 391 14.17 7.01 -32.31
CA ALA A 391 15.15 6.87 -31.24
C ALA A 391 14.48 7.04 -29.87
N ALA A 392 15.00 6.38 -28.85
CA ALA A 392 14.44 6.39 -27.50
C ALA A 392 14.26 7.80 -26.94
N GLU A 393 15.18 8.71 -27.22
CA GLU A 393 15.20 10.09 -26.72
C GLU A 393 14.10 10.95 -27.34
N ALA A 394 13.65 10.62 -28.56
CA ALA A 394 12.58 11.35 -29.24
C ALA A 394 11.17 10.91 -28.81
N LEU A 395 11.06 9.73 -28.19
CA LEU A 395 9.79 9.10 -27.87
C LEU A 395 8.92 9.95 -26.91
N PRO A 396 9.42 10.56 -25.82
CA PRO A 396 8.59 11.34 -24.91
C PRO A 396 7.93 12.55 -25.61
N THR A 397 8.69 13.27 -26.44
CA THR A 397 8.18 14.41 -27.21
C THR A 397 7.11 13.97 -28.20
N LEU A 398 7.35 12.88 -28.94
CA LEU A 398 6.38 12.34 -29.89
C LEU A 398 5.08 11.91 -29.22
N LEU A 399 5.16 11.27 -28.06
CA LEU A 399 3.96 10.87 -27.31
C LEU A 399 3.17 12.10 -26.82
N ALA A 400 3.85 13.12 -26.28
CA ALA A 400 3.21 14.36 -25.85
C ALA A 400 2.54 15.10 -27.02
N GLU A 401 3.11 15.07 -28.22
CA GLU A 401 2.52 15.69 -29.42
C GLU A 401 1.32 14.90 -29.97
N LYS A 402 1.38 13.57 -29.92
CA LYS A 402 0.39 12.70 -30.58
C LYS A 402 -0.78 12.30 -29.68
N LYS A 403 -0.55 12.12 -28.39
CA LYS A 403 -1.54 11.67 -27.39
C LYS A 403 -1.27 12.31 -26.01
N PRO A 404 -1.36 13.65 -25.87
CA PRO A 404 -1.03 14.34 -24.61
C PRO A 404 -1.87 13.90 -23.40
N ASP A 405 -3.11 13.45 -23.64
CA ASP A 405 -4.06 13.11 -22.58
C ASP A 405 -4.01 11.63 -22.14
N LEU A 406 -3.14 10.80 -22.72
CA LEU A 406 -3.04 9.37 -22.42
C LEU A 406 -1.64 8.99 -21.94
N ALA A 407 -1.47 8.89 -20.63
CA ALA A 407 -0.25 8.42 -19.96
C ALA A 407 -0.09 6.89 -19.97
N VAL A 408 -0.43 6.24 -21.09
CA VAL A 408 -0.38 4.79 -21.30
C VAL A 408 0.34 4.48 -22.61
N LEU A 409 1.24 3.50 -22.61
CA LEU A 409 1.93 3.03 -23.81
C LEU A 409 1.94 1.50 -23.86
N LEU A 410 1.50 0.94 -24.99
CA LEU A 410 1.61 -0.49 -25.28
C LEU A 410 2.88 -0.73 -26.09
N VAL A 411 3.70 -1.68 -25.66
CA VAL A 411 4.97 -2.00 -26.30
C VAL A 411 4.90 -3.41 -26.85
N PHE A 412 5.22 -3.60 -28.13
CA PHE A 412 5.25 -4.90 -28.79
C PHE A 412 6.69 -5.19 -29.20
N ALA A 413 7.32 -6.16 -28.55
CA ALA A 413 8.74 -6.46 -28.72
C ALA A 413 8.94 -7.94 -29.09
N PRO A 414 9.86 -8.27 -30.02
CA PRO A 414 10.22 -9.64 -30.31
C PRO A 414 10.73 -10.36 -29.07
N GLY A 415 10.33 -11.61 -28.85
CA GLY A 415 10.77 -12.37 -27.68
C GLY A 415 12.28 -12.54 -27.54
N ALA A 416 13.01 -12.55 -28.66
CA ALA A 416 14.46 -12.67 -28.69
C ALA A 416 15.22 -11.34 -28.50
N MET A 417 14.52 -10.20 -28.54
CA MET A 417 15.14 -8.88 -28.29
C MET A 417 15.78 -8.89 -26.90
N ARG A 418 16.98 -8.31 -26.76
CA ARG A 418 17.65 -8.22 -25.46
C ARG A 418 17.04 -7.07 -24.67
N TYR A 419 16.92 -7.24 -23.37
CA TYR A 419 16.35 -6.22 -22.50
C TYR A 419 17.14 -4.91 -22.54
N GLY A 420 18.47 -4.99 -22.67
CA GLY A 420 19.34 -3.82 -22.82
C GLY A 420 19.03 -2.98 -24.06
N ASP A 421 18.47 -3.57 -25.11
CA ASP A 421 18.08 -2.85 -26.32
C ASP A 421 16.68 -2.20 -26.17
N LEU A 422 15.80 -2.83 -25.38
CA LEU A 422 14.45 -2.34 -25.13
C LEU A 422 14.41 -1.25 -24.04
N LYS A 423 15.19 -1.45 -22.97
CA LYS A 423 15.20 -0.63 -21.75
C LYS A 423 15.32 0.88 -22.02
N PRO A 424 16.20 1.38 -22.92
CA PRO A 424 16.29 2.82 -23.19
C PRO A 424 14.96 3.47 -23.58
N TYR A 425 14.13 2.78 -24.37
CA TYR A 425 12.81 3.28 -24.76
C TYR A 425 11.83 3.31 -23.60
N LEU A 426 11.84 2.27 -22.75
CA LEU A 426 10.98 2.20 -21.58
C LEU A 426 11.38 3.29 -20.57
N SER A 427 12.67 3.37 -20.23
CA SER A 427 13.20 4.35 -19.29
C SER A 427 12.92 5.79 -19.70
N ALA A 428 12.97 6.10 -21.00
CA ALA A 428 12.72 7.45 -21.51
C ALA A 428 11.31 7.97 -21.20
N VAL A 429 10.32 7.07 -21.10
CA VAL A 429 8.90 7.46 -20.96
C VAL A 429 8.30 7.18 -19.58
N LEU A 430 8.99 6.48 -18.68
CA LEU A 430 8.43 6.07 -17.38
C LEU A 430 7.83 7.23 -16.57
N ALA A 431 8.45 8.42 -16.61
CA ALA A 431 7.98 9.59 -15.87
C ALA A 431 6.69 10.20 -16.45
N THR A 432 6.44 10.04 -17.76
CA THR A 432 5.27 10.63 -18.46
C THR A 432 4.19 9.60 -18.76
N HIS A 433 4.57 8.33 -18.93
CA HIS A 433 3.72 7.20 -19.25
C HIS A 433 4.00 6.05 -18.28
N PRO A 434 3.68 6.20 -16.97
CA PRO A 434 3.94 5.18 -15.96
C PRO A 434 3.16 3.87 -16.19
N ASN A 435 2.10 3.91 -16.99
CA ASN A 435 1.31 2.74 -17.37
C ASN A 435 1.86 2.09 -18.65
N LEU A 436 2.92 1.29 -18.49
CA LEU A 436 3.55 0.53 -19.57
C LEU A 436 3.08 -0.93 -19.59
N TYR A 437 2.82 -1.43 -20.80
CA TYR A 437 2.42 -2.82 -21.02
C TYR A 437 3.25 -3.42 -22.16
N VAL A 438 4.11 -4.39 -21.86
CA VAL A 438 5.02 -5.04 -22.79
C VAL A 438 4.46 -6.39 -23.23
N PHE A 439 4.09 -6.47 -24.49
CA PHE A 439 3.67 -7.67 -25.19
C PHE A 439 4.86 -8.27 -25.93
N VAL A 440 5.12 -9.55 -25.68
CA VAL A 440 6.10 -10.33 -26.45
C VAL A 440 5.44 -10.87 -27.71
N GLU A 441 6.04 -10.62 -28.88
CA GLU A 441 5.65 -11.12 -30.21
C GLU A 441 6.59 -12.23 -30.71
#